data_AF-A0AAD8HH36-F1
#
_entry.id   AF-A0AAD8HH36-F1
#
_cell.length_a   1.000
_cell.length_b   1.000
_cell.length_c   1.000
_cell.angle_alpha   90.00
_cell.angle_beta   90.00
_cell.angle_gamma   90.00
#
_symmetry.space_group_name_H-M   'P 1'
#
loop_
_entity.id
_entity.type
_entity.pdbx_description
1 polymer ?
#
loop_
_entity_poly.entity_id
_entity_poly.type
_entity_poly.pdbx_seq_one_letter_code
_entity_poly.pdbx_strand_id
1 'polypeptide(L)'
;MPWQTLGNYKDCGIFLMRHLETYKGEPKSWITDLKVESIQQTAKLLKLRAKYCHAILSSSLNEKRKYILKEAKVLYNKMASEKAISIVLAASEGKNVDVRRKKDIKGKDLFPDDDTPEDDN
;
A
#
# COMPACT_ATOMS: atom_id res chain seq x y z
N MET A 1 9.15 13.71 -21.09
CA MET A 1 9.67 13.36 -19.75
C MET A 1 10.27 11.96 -19.81
N PRO A 2 11.45 11.69 -19.22
CA PRO A 2 12.15 10.39 -19.36
C PRO A 2 11.37 9.16 -18.87
N TRP A 3 10.39 9.35 -18.00
CA TRP A 3 9.55 8.28 -17.43
C TRP A 3 8.26 8.00 -18.21
N GLN A 4 8.03 8.68 -19.33
CA GLN A 4 6.85 8.42 -20.17
C GLN A 4 6.85 6.98 -20.70
N THR A 5 5.66 6.41 -20.82
CA THR A 5 5.43 5.03 -21.30
C THR A 5 4.67 5.05 -22.62
N LEU A 6 4.94 4.10 -23.51
CA LEU A 6 4.26 4.04 -24.81
C LEU A 6 2.93 3.27 -24.79
N GLY A 7 2.73 2.35 -23.83
CA GLY A 7 1.56 1.46 -23.80
C GLY A 7 0.80 1.40 -22.47
N ASN A 8 1.22 2.14 -21.44
CA ASN A 8 0.59 2.06 -20.13
C ASN A 8 -0.58 3.05 -19.97
N TYR A 9 -1.76 2.64 -20.43
CA TYR A 9 -3.00 3.40 -20.26
C TYR A 9 -3.68 3.20 -18.89
N LYS A 10 -3.27 2.17 -18.13
CA LYS A 10 -3.90 1.81 -16.85
C LYS A 10 -3.40 2.65 -15.67
N ASP A 11 -2.19 3.19 -15.78
CA ASP A 11 -1.54 3.94 -14.70
C ASP A 11 -1.56 5.47 -14.87
N CYS A 12 -2.31 5.99 -15.84
CA CYS A 12 -2.41 7.43 -16.10
C CYS A 12 -2.74 8.24 -14.81
N GLY A 13 -3.67 7.75 -13.99
CA GLY A 13 -4.01 8.36 -12.70
C GLY A 13 -2.87 8.31 -11.68
N ILE A 14 -2.04 7.26 -11.70
CA ILE A 14 -0.86 7.15 -10.81
C ILE A 14 0.21 8.17 -11.20
N PHE A 15 0.44 8.36 -12.51
CA PHE A 15 1.34 9.39 -13.02
C PHE A 15 0.84 10.79 -12.63
N LEU A 16 -0.46 11.06 -12.79
CA LEU A 16 -1.06 12.33 -12.41
C LEU A 16 -0.91 12.59 -10.90
N MET A 17 -1.30 11.65 -10.04
CA MET A 17 -1.17 11.81 -8.59
C MET A 17 0.29 12.00 -8.17
N ARG A 18 1.24 11.29 -8.78
CA ARG A 18 2.67 11.48 -8.52
C ARG A 18 3.18 12.84 -8.97
N HIS A 19 2.66 13.35 -10.09
CA HIS A 19 2.95 14.71 -10.54
C HIS A 19 2.48 15.73 -9.50
N LEU A 20 1.22 15.67 -9.09
CA LEU A 20 0.65 16.58 -8.09
C LEU A 20 1.37 16.50 -6.73
N GLU A 21 1.83 15.31 -6.33
CA GLU A 21 2.58 15.12 -5.08
C GLU A 21 3.97 15.79 -5.11
N THR A 22 4.68 15.69 -6.24
CA THR A 22 6.11 16.03 -6.33
C THR A 22 6.40 17.36 -7.02
N TYR A 23 5.45 17.87 -7.81
CA TYR A 23 5.63 19.14 -8.52
C TYR A 23 5.51 20.32 -7.54
N LYS A 24 6.53 21.17 -7.50
CA LYS A 24 6.62 22.34 -6.60
C LYS A 24 6.65 23.67 -7.33
N GLY A 25 6.14 23.70 -8.57
CA GLY A 25 6.05 24.93 -9.37
C GLY A 25 7.26 25.22 -10.26
N GLU A 26 8.37 24.49 -10.13
CA GLU A 26 9.58 24.66 -10.96
C GLU A 26 9.83 23.40 -11.82
N PRO A 27 9.62 23.46 -13.15
CA PRO A 27 9.83 22.32 -14.04
C PRO A 27 11.29 21.88 -14.16
N LYS A 28 12.27 22.80 -14.07
CA LYS A 28 13.67 22.50 -14.37
C LYS A 28 14.36 21.63 -13.31
N SER A 29 13.94 21.74 -12.05
CA SER A 29 14.47 20.96 -10.93
C SER A 29 13.54 19.82 -10.49
N TRP A 30 12.46 19.57 -11.23
CA TRP A 30 11.44 18.62 -10.82
C TRP A 30 11.88 17.17 -11.08
N ILE A 31 11.95 16.38 -10.01
CA ILE A 31 12.34 14.96 -10.03
C ILE A 31 11.16 14.13 -9.51
N THR A 32 10.66 13.21 -10.33
CA THR A 32 9.50 12.37 -10.00
C THR A 32 9.85 11.08 -9.24
N ASP A 33 11.14 10.73 -9.20
CA ASP A 33 11.67 9.40 -8.85
C ASP A 33 11.13 8.24 -9.69
N LEU A 34 10.43 8.52 -10.80
CA LEU A 34 10.00 7.50 -11.74
C LEU A 34 11.17 7.16 -12.67
N LYS A 35 11.44 5.86 -12.80
CA LYS A 35 12.42 5.33 -13.75
C LYS A 35 11.85 5.38 -15.17
N VAL A 36 12.72 5.21 -16.17
CA VAL A 36 12.32 4.94 -17.55
C VAL A 36 11.48 3.64 -17.59
N GLU A 37 10.59 3.53 -18.57
CA GLU A 37 9.75 2.36 -18.80
C GLU A 37 10.59 1.07 -18.70
N SER A 38 10.31 0.27 -17.66
CA SER A 38 11.09 -0.90 -17.26
C SER A 38 10.37 -1.68 -16.17
N ILE A 39 10.84 -2.89 -15.88
CA ILE A 39 10.35 -3.72 -14.75
C ILE A 39 10.44 -2.95 -13.42
N GLN A 40 11.51 -2.15 -13.24
CA GLN A 40 11.68 -1.32 -12.04
C GLN A 40 10.61 -0.23 -11.95
N GLN A 41 10.26 0.39 -13.08
CA GLN A 41 9.17 1.35 -13.13
C GLN A 41 7.84 0.68 -12.79
N THR A 42 7.54 -0.49 -13.37
CA THR A 42 6.32 -1.26 -13.06
C THR A 42 6.21 -1.58 -11.56
N ALA A 43 7.30 -2.04 -10.94
CA ALA A 43 7.32 -2.30 -9.50
C ALA A 43 7.12 -1.02 -8.66
N LYS A 44 7.65 0.12 -9.11
CA LYS A 44 7.43 1.42 -8.47
C LYS A 44 5.99 1.88 -8.61
N LEU A 45 5.39 1.72 -9.80
CA LEU A 45 3.98 2.04 -10.06
C LEU A 45 3.05 1.19 -9.21
N LEU A 46 3.33 -0.11 -9.04
CA LEU A 46 2.55 -0.97 -8.15
C LEU A 46 2.57 -0.49 -6.69
N LYS A 47 3.74 -0.07 -6.20
CA LYS A 47 3.87 0.52 -4.84
C LYS A 47 3.10 1.82 -4.71
N LEU A 48 3.18 2.70 -5.71
CA LEU A 48 2.43 3.96 -5.73
C LEU A 48 0.93 3.71 -5.79
N ARG A 49 0.48 2.73 -6.58
CA ARG A 49 -0.92 2.31 -6.63
C ARG A 49 -1.42 1.87 -5.27
N ALA A 50 -0.69 0.98 -4.58
CA ALA A 50 -1.05 0.56 -3.23
C ALA A 50 -1.07 1.75 -2.25
N LYS A 51 -0.09 2.65 -2.31
CA LYS A 51 -0.02 3.86 -1.47
C LYS A 51 -1.23 4.76 -1.67
N TYR A 52 -1.55 5.11 -2.92
CA TYR A 52 -2.65 6.03 -3.23
C TYR A 52 -4.01 5.39 -2.98
N CYS A 53 -4.21 4.11 -3.35
CA CYS A 53 -5.42 3.40 -3.01
C CYS A 53 -5.63 3.35 -1.50
N HIS A 54 -4.58 3.04 -0.72
CA HIS A 54 -4.68 3.07 0.74
C HIS A 54 -5.13 4.46 1.23
N ALA A 55 -4.47 5.54 0.79
CA ALA A 55 -4.83 6.89 1.20
C ALA A 55 -6.28 7.26 0.86
N ILE A 56 -6.77 6.90 -0.34
CA ILE A 56 -8.15 7.16 -0.76
C ILE A 56 -9.15 6.33 0.08
N LEU A 57 -8.83 5.06 0.31
CA LEU A 57 -9.71 4.13 1.03
C LEU A 57 -9.78 4.42 2.53
N SER A 58 -8.69 4.89 3.14
CA SER A 58 -8.61 5.20 4.57
C SER A 58 -8.88 6.66 4.93
N SER A 59 -8.99 7.55 3.93
CA SER A 59 -9.27 8.98 4.12
C SER A 59 -10.55 9.21 4.91
N SER A 60 -10.54 10.18 5.82
CA SER A 60 -11.74 10.65 6.54
C SER A 60 -12.81 11.21 5.60
N LEU A 61 -12.43 11.66 4.40
CA LEU A 61 -13.33 12.15 3.36
C LEU A 61 -14.06 11.01 2.62
N ASN A 62 -13.66 9.76 2.83
CA ASN A 62 -14.32 8.63 2.19
C ASN A 62 -15.53 8.20 3.03
N GLU A 63 -16.74 8.41 2.50
CA GLU A 63 -18.01 8.04 3.12
C GLU A 63 -18.07 6.55 3.52
N LYS A 64 -17.38 5.69 2.78
CA LYS A 64 -17.32 4.25 3.04
C LYS A 64 -16.14 3.83 3.94
N ARG A 65 -15.36 4.77 4.49
CA ARG A 65 -14.17 4.49 5.31
C ARG A 65 -14.46 3.48 6.41
N LYS A 66 -15.49 3.70 7.24
CA LYS A 66 -15.83 2.82 8.38
C LYS A 66 -16.03 1.37 7.91
N TYR A 67 -16.79 1.16 6.83
CA TYR A 67 -17.01 -0.17 6.24
C TYR A 67 -15.71 -0.77 5.69
N ILE A 68 -14.94 0.00 4.92
CA ILE A 68 -13.68 -0.48 4.32
C ILE A 68 -12.68 -0.92 5.39
N LEU A 69 -12.54 -0.14 6.47
CA LEU A 69 -11.63 -0.48 7.58
C LEU A 69 -12.08 -1.73 8.33
N LYS A 70 -13.39 -1.90 8.53
CA LYS A 70 -13.95 -3.12 9.12
C LYS A 70 -13.61 -4.36 8.27
N GLU A 71 -13.89 -4.31 6.98
CA GLU A 71 -13.59 -5.43 6.05
C GLU A 71 -12.08 -5.68 5.94
N ALA A 72 -11.27 -4.62 5.94
CA ALA A 72 -9.81 -4.74 5.93
C ALA A 72 -9.29 -5.45 7.19
N LYS A 73 -9.87 -5.16 8.37
CA LYS A 73 -9.54 -5.84 9.65
C LYS A 73 -9.91 -7.32 9.60
N VAL A 74 -11.09 -7.66 9.06
CA VAL A 74 -11.53 -9.05 8.88
C VAL A 74 -10.58 -9.81 7.94
N LEU A 75 -10.26 -9.24 6.78
CA LEU A 75 -9.34 -9.83 5.81
C LEU A 75 -7.94 -10.02 6.41
N TYR A 76 -7.44 -9.03 7.15
CA TYR A 76 -6.14 -9.12 7.80
C TYR A 76 -6.07 -10.28 8.80
N ASN A 77 -7.08 -10.39 9.67
CA ASN A 77 -7.15 -11.47 10.66
C ASN A 77 -7.21 -12.85 10.00
N LYS A 78 -8.00 -12.99 8.93
CA LYS A 78 -8.06 -14.23 8.14
C LYS A 78 -6.68 -14.59 7.57
N MET A 79 -6.03 -13.66 6.88
CA MET A 79 -4.69 -13.89 6.31
C MET A 79 -3.64 -14.21 7.38
N ALA A 80 -3.69 -13.57 8.55
CA ALA A 80 -2.80 -13.83 9.66
C ALA A 80 -2.98 -15.26 10.20
N SER A 81 -4.24 -15.72 10.35
CA SER A 81 -4.54 -17.09 10.77
C SER A 81 -4.06 -18.15 9.77
N GLU A 82 -4.31 -17.95 8.46
CA GLU A 82 -3.85 -18.87 7.41
C GLU A 82 -2.32 -18.94 7.36
N LYS A 83 -1.64 -17.80 7.53
CA LYS A 83 -0.19 -17.75 7.62
C LYS A 83 0.33 -18.50 8.85
N ALA A 84 -0.30 -18.36 10.01
CA ALA A 84 0.08 -19.11 11.20
C ALA A 84 -0.08 -20.63 10.99
N ILE A 85 -1.20 -21.06 10.40
CA ILE A 85 -1.46 -22.47 10.09
C ILE A 85 -0.42 -23.04 9.13
N SER A 86 -0.10 -22.33 8.04
CA SER A 86 0.91 -22.78 7.08
C SER A 86 2.31 -22.95 7.70
N ILE A 87 2.70 -22.07 8.64
CA ILE A 87 3.96 -22.19 9.37
C ILE A 87 3.98 -23.44 10.25
N VAL A 88 2.89 -23.71 10.99
CA VAL A 88 2.78 -24.90 11.85
C VAL A 88 2.85 -26.18 11.03
N LEU A 89 2.14 -26.24 9.89
CA LEU A 89 2.20 -27.38 8.98
C LEU A 89 3.63 -27.60 8.45
N ALA A 90 4.29 -26.55 7.96
CA ALA A 90 5.66 -26.63 7.47
C ALA A 90 6.65 -27.11 8.55
N ALA A 91 6.47 -26.69 9.80
CA ALA A 91 7.27 -27.14 10.94
C ALA A 91 7.02 -28.61 11.29
N SER A 92 5.77 -29.09 11.17
CA SER A 92 5.40 -30.49 11.44
C SER A 92 5.94 -31.47 10.40
N GLU A 93 6.13 -31.03 9.15
CA GLU A 93 6.67 -31.84 8.05
C GLU A 93 8.21 -32.02 8.09
N GLY A 94 8.90 -31.45 9.10
CA GLY A 94 10.35 -31.64 9.28
C GLY A 94 11.23 -31.00 8.20
N LYS A 95 10.65 -30.20 7.30
CA LYS A 95 11.43 -29.40 6.33
C LYS A 95 11.98 -28.18 7.06
N ASN A 96 13.30 -28.11 7.20
CA ASN A 96 14.01 -26.94 7.72
C ASN A 96 13.83 -25.78 6.73
N VAL A 97 12.72 -25.05 6.84
CA VAL A 97 12.49 -23.84 6.05
C VAL A 97 13.36 -22.76 6.69
N ASP A 98 14.45 -22.39 6.01
CA ASP A 98 15.29 -21.26 6.38
C ASP A 98 14.48 -19.96 6.21
N VAL A 99 13.63 -19.67 7.20
CA VAL A 99 12.90 -18.41 7.31
C VAL A 99 13.92 -17.36 7.71
N ARG A 100 14.54 -16.74 6.70
CA ARG A 100 15.32 -15.50 6.88
C ARG A 100 14.47 -14.54 7.73
N ARG A 101 14.83 -14.41 9.02
CA ARG A 101 14.22 -13.49 9.98
C ARG A 101 14.36 -12.07 9.43
N LYS A 102 13.36 -11.57 8.71
CA LYS A 102 13.17 -10.12 8.60
C LYS A 102 12.72 -9.65 9.97
N LYS A 103 13.63 -8.96 10.66
CA LYS A 103 13.42 -8.32 11.97
C LYS A 103 12.03 -7.69 12.04
N ASP A 104 11.25 -8.18 12.99
CA ASP A 104 10.17 -7.54 13.74
C ASP A 104 9.40 -6.44 12.98
N ILE A 105 8.27 -6.85 12.38
CA ILE A 105 7.16 -5.92 12.22
C ILE A 105 6.60 -5.72 13.63
N LYS A 106 7.10 -4.69 14.32
CA LYS A 106 6.48 -4.17 15.54
C LYS A 106 5.03 -3.89 15.17
N GLY A 107 4.09 -4.67 15.71
CA GLY A 107 2.67 -4.45 15.53
C GLY A 107 2.31 -3.08 16.09
N LYS A 108 2.39 -2.04 15.25
CA LYS A 108 1.56 -0.86 15.44
C LYS A 108 0.16 -1.32 15.04
N ASP A 109 -0.83 -1.09 15.89
CA ASP A 109 -2.22 -1.13 15.45
C ASP A 109 -2.33 -0.22 14.24
N LEU A 110 -2.48 -0.84 13.07
CA LEU A 110 -2.61 -0.16 11.77
C LEU A 110 -3.93 0.61 11.70
N PHE A 111 -4.85 0.30 12.61
CA PHE A 111 -6.17 0.87 12.76
C PHE A 111 -6.41 1.11 14.26
N PRO A 112 -5.86 2.18 14.85
CA PRO A 112 -6.28 2.59 16.19
C PRO A 112 -7.80 2.84 16.15
N ASP A 113 -8.50 2.39 17.18
CA ASP A 113 -9.92 2.70 17.34
C ASP A 113 -10.05 4.23 17.48
N ASP A 114 -10.77 4.83 16.53
CA ASP A 114 -10.96 6.27 16.42
C ASP A 114 -12.06 6.65 17.42
N ASP A 115 -11.72 6.67 18.71
CA ASP A 115 -12.58 7.19 19.79
C ASP A 115 -12.60 8.73 19.76
N THR A 116 -12.85 9.33 18.58
CA THR A 116 -13.24 10.73 18.51
C THR A 116 -14.71 10.81 18.89
N PRO A 117 -15.08 11.56 19.94
CA PRO A 117 -16.49 11.86 20.22
C PRO A 117 -17.11 12.46 18.95
N GLU A 118 -18.24 11.89 18.52
CA GLU A 118 -19.06 12.54 17.50
C GLU A 118 -19.55 13.85 18.12
N ASP A 119 -18.97 14.98 17.69
CA ASP A 119 -19.52 16.31 17.99
C ASP A 119 -20.87 16.38 17.25
N ASP A 120 -21.94 16.07 17.98
CA ASP A 120 -23.31 16.36 17.59
C ASP A 120 -23.46 17.88 17.44
N ASN A 121 -23.56 18.36 16.20
CA ASN A 121 -24.09 19.69 15.89
C ASN A 121 -24.89 19.68 14.59
#